data_AF-A0A1A7RE89-F1
#
_entry.id   AF-A0A1A7RE89-F1
#
_cell.length_a   1.000
_cell.length_b   1.000
_cell.length_c   1.000
_cell.angle_alpha   90.00
_cell.angle_beta   90.00
_cell.angle_gamma   90.00
#
_symmetry.space_group_name_H-M   'P 1'
#
loop_
_entity.id
_entity.type
_entity.pdbx_description
1 polymer ?
#
loop_
_entity_poly.entity_id
_entity_poly.type
_entity_poly.pdbx_seq_one_letter_code
_entity_poly.pdbx_strand_id
1 'polypeptide(L)'
;MKFYNKILGISAVTLSVTACNANLFSKHVACDNQEAISLVEQVLKDDLSETLEKELKSLISDGAIKDLDPAKLKLSAQSIKFTLADSRTEFIDPNSPKTTCSIDLSLVLPSDLVKKSDEARAKIDRYSTEAQANDLDVNYDNNKINLTLEYTLQPTDKGDKIFALVKNSNNINTLISDTLTYAFLKPQIEKNQIKLKEEQNKHVVQAEYEANQAQYEANLAAQEATAAAEDVNAEYYEDY
;
A
#
# COMPACT_ATOMS: atom_id res chain seq x y z
N MET A 1 22.13 -87.77 -22.80
CA MET A 1 21.85 -87.93 -21.36
C MET A 1 22.01 -86.58 -20.69
N LYS A 2 21.04 -86.21 -19.85
CA LYS A 2 20.93 -84.93 -19.13
C LYS A 2 21.97 -84.84 -18.01
N PHE A 3 22.59 -83.67 -17.84
CA PHE A 3 22.96 -83.19 -16.51
C PHE A 3 22.67 -81.68 -16.41
N TYR A 4 21.68 -81.38 -15.58
CA TYR A 4 21.36 -80.05 -15.06
C TYR A 4 22.50 -79.57 -14.17
N ASN A 5 22.92 -78.31 -14.26
CA ASN A 5 23.56 -77.64 -13.14
C ASN A 5 23.10 -76.20 -12.99
N LYS A 6 22.99 -75.84 -11.71
CA LYS A 6 22.16 -74.82 -11.09
C LYS A 6 22.61 -73.38 -11.33
N ILE A 7 21.61 -72.50 -11.28
CA ILE A 7 21.66 -71.04 -11.13
C ILE A 7 22.57 -70.62 -9.96
N LEU A 8 23.35 -69.55 -10.15
CA LEU A 8 23.68 -68.59 -9.11
C LEU A 8 23.94 -67.21 -9.74
N GLY A 9 22.94 -66.34 -9.65
CA GLY A 9 23.04 -64.94 -10.03
C GLY A 9 23.76 -64.15 -8.94
N ILE A 10 24.61 -63.22 -9.36
CA ILE A 10 25.18 -62.18 -8.50
C ILE A 10 24.52 -60.88 -8.92
N SER A 11 23.40 -60.55 -8.28
CA SER A 11 22.86 -59.18 -8.30
C SER A 11 23.79 -58.32 -7.46
N ALA A 12 24.55 -57.45 -8.13
CA ALA A 12 25.27 -56.37 -7.48
C ALA A 12 24.24 -55.38 -6.93
N VAL A 13 23.95 -55.47 -5.63
CA VAL A 13 23.25 -54.42 -4.89
C VAL A 13 24.22 -53.24 -4.81
N THR A 14 24.03 -52.26 -5.68
CA THR A 14 24.60 -50.93 -5.49
C THR A 14 23.97 -50.34 -4.24
N LEU A 15 24.69 -50.39 -3.13
CA LEU A 15 24.43 -49.55 -1.96
C LEU A 15 24.61 -48.10 -2.40
N SER A 16 23.52 -47.49 -2.86
CA SER A 16 23.40 -46.05 -2.93
C SER A 16 23.60 -45.54 -1.50
N VAL A 17 24.74 -44.91 -1.27
CA VAL A 17 25.02 -44.14 -0.05
C VAL A 17 24.08 -42.93 -0.08
N THR A 18 22.85 -43.13 0.37
CA THR A 18 22.06 -42.02 0.90
C THR A 18 22.78 -41.63 2.19
N ALA A 19 23.65 -40.62 2.09
CA ALA A 19 24.06 -39.84 3.25
C ALA A 19 22.80 -39.16 3.80
N CYS A 20 22.04 -39.92 4.58
CA CYS A 20 20.89 -39.43 5.32
C CYS A 20 21.41 -38.45 6.38
N ASN A 21 21.16 -37.18 6.08
CA ASN A 21 20.94 -36.06 6.99
C ASN A 21 20.97 -36.45 8.48
N ALA A 22 22.12 -36.24 9.14
CA ALA A 22 22.32 -36.47 10.57
C ALA A 22 21.62 -35.43 11.46
N ASN A 23 20.43 -34.95 11.07
CA ASN A 23 19.68 -33.89 11.77
C ASN A 23 18.29 -34.31 12.23
N LEU A 24 18.02 -35.62 12.34
CA LEU A 24 16.78 -36.16 12.93
C LEU A 24 16.59 -35.81 14.43
N PHE A 25 17.54 -35.11 15.07
CA PHE A 25 17.46 -34.65 16.47
C PHE A 25 17.80 -33.17 16.66
N SER A 26 17.82 -32.36 15.60
CA SER A 26 17.90 -30.91 15.77
C SER A 26 16.56 -30.39 16.29
N LYS A 27 16.53 -29.83 17.50
CA LYS A 27 15.37 -29.03 18.00
C LYS A 27 15.13 -27.76 17.18
N HIS A 28 15.99 -27.48 16.20
CA HIS A 28 16.01 -26.27 15.40
C HIS A 28 15.59 -26.55 13.97
N VAL A 29 14.82 -25.62 13.41
CA VAL A 29 14.42 -25.61 12.02
C VAL A 29 15.50 -24.90 11.21
N ALA A 30 15.93 -25.50 10.11
CA ALA A 30 16.89 -24.88 9.19
C ALA A 30 16.26 -23.65 8.50
N CYS A 31 17.04 -22.57 8.35
CA CYS A 31 16.54 -21.31 7.78
C CYS A 31 16.10 -21.43 6.32
N ASP A 32 16.72 -22.36 5.56
CA ASP A 32 16.42 -22.68 4.16
C ASP A 32 15.30 -23.71 3.99
N ASN A 33 14.65 -24.12 5.09
CA ASN A 33 13.50 -25.01 5.03
C ASN A 33 12.36 -24.37 4.23
N GLN A 34 11.87 -25.07 3.20
CA GLN A 34 10.87 -24.53 2.27
C GLN A 34 9.52 -24.20 2.95
N GLU A 35 9.10 -25.00 3.94
CA GLU A 35 7.88 -24.73 4.71
C GLU A 35 8.04 -23.46 5.56
N ALA A 36 9.20 -23.28 6.17
CA ALA A 36 9.54 -22.08 6.93
C ALA A 36 9.60 -20.82 6.05
N ILE A 37 10.21 -20.89 4.86
CA ILE A 37 10.24 -19.77 3.90
C ILE A 37 8.81 -19.42 3.45
N SER A 38 7.98 -20.44 3.20
CA SER A 38 6.57 -20.22 2.81
C SER A 38 5.78 -19.52 3.93
N LEU A 39 6.08 -19.85 5.19
CA LEU A 39 5.48 -19.18 6.34
C LEU A 39 5.94 -17.72 6.48
N VAL A 40 7.21 -17.43 6.22
CA VAL A 40 7.72 -16.03 6.17
C VAL A 40 6.99 -15.24 5.09
N GLU A 41 6.86 -15.80 3.88
CA GLU A 41 6.09 -15.15 2.80
C GLU A 41 4.62 -14.93 3.19
N GLN A 42 4.01 -15.89 3.88
CA GLN A 42 2.65 -15.75 4.38
C GLN A 42 2.54 -14.63 5.41
N VAL A 43 3.45 -14.54 6.38
CA VAL A 43 3.46 -13.45 7.37
C VAL A 43 3.53 -12.08 6.68
N LEU A 44 4.39 -11.91 5.67
CA LEU A 44 4.47 -10.66 4.90
C LEU A 44 3.15 -10.30 4.20
N LYS A 45 2.46 -11.29 3.63
CA LYS A 45 1.16 -11.09 2.97
C LYS A 45 0.06 -10.77 3.97
N ASP A 46 0.04 -11.47 5.11
CA ASP A 46 -0.95 -11.29 6.16
C ASP A 46 -0.78 -9.91 6.82
N ASP A 47 0.45 -9.50 7.13
CA ASP A 47 0.79 -8.16 7.66
C ASP A 47 0.34 -7.05 6.71
N LEU A 48 0.57 -7.20 5.40
CA LEU A 48 0.11 -6.23 4.40
C LEU A 48 -1.42 -6.17 4.31
N SER A 49 -2.07 -7.34 4.30
CA SER A 49 -3.54 -7.40 4.28
C SER A 49 -4.14 -6.77 5.53
N GLU A 50 -3.56 -7.02 6.71
CA GLU A 50 -4.05 -6.47 7.97
C GLU A 50 -3.87 -4.94 8.03
N THR A 51 -2.72 -4.42 7.58
CA THR A 51 -2.48 -2.97 7.52
C THR A 51 -3.48 -2.29 6.59
N LEU A 52 -3.70 -2.82 5.39
CA LEU A 52 -4.68 -2.27 4.45
C LEU A 52 -6.12 -2.34 4.99
N GLU A 53 -6.48 -3.44 5.67
CA GLU A 53 -7.80 -3.55 6.31
C GLU A 53 -7.99 -2.54 7.45
N LYS A 54 -6.92 -2.24 8.22
CA LYS A 54 -6.94 -1.20 9.26
C LYS A 54 -7.07 0.20 8.65
N GLU A 55 -6.26 0.54 7.67
CA GLU A 55 -6.30 1.83 6.95
C GLU A 55 -7.69 2.06 6.36
N LEU A 56 -8.25 1.04 5.71
CA LEU A 56 -9.58 1.08 5.16
C LEU A 56 -10.66 1.38 6.20
N LYS A 57 -10.63 0.66 7.33
CA LYS A 57 -11.58 0.87 8.42
C LYS A 57 -11.49 2.29 8.97
N SER A 58 -10.28 2.84 9.09
CA SER A 58 -10.07 4.24 9.50
C SER A 58 -10.71 5.19 8.50
N LEU A 59 -10.40 5.06 7.21
CA LEU A 59 -10.91 5.95 6.15
C LEU A 59 -12.45 5.94 6.03
N ILE A 60 -13.08 4.78 6.28
CA ILE A 60 -14.54 4.66 6.34
C ILE A 60 -15.09 5.35 7.59
N SER A 61 -14.49 5.08 8.76
CA SER A 61 -14.90 5.65 10.04
C SER A 61 -14.81 7.17 10.06
N ASP A 62 -13.76 7.73 9.45
CA ASP A 62 -13.50 9.17 9.41
C ASP A 62 -14.41 9.90 8.43
N GLY A 63 -15.31 9.19 7.73
CA GLY A 63 -16.21 9.76 6.73
C GLY A 63 -15.48 10.31 5.49
N ALA A 64 -14.17 10.10 5.40
CA ALA A 64 -13.35 10.49 4.26
C ALA A 64 -13.83 9.80 2.98
N ILE A 65 -14.52 8.66 3.12
CA ILE A 65 -14.95 7.80 2.04
C ILE A 65 -16.32 7.16 2.32
N LYS A 66 -17.27 7.33 1.39
CA LYS A 66 -18.61 6.69 1.46
C LYS A 66 -18.77 5.45 0.59
N ASP A 67 -17.99 5.32 -0.49
CA ASP A 67 -18.19 4.31 -1.54
C ASP A 67 -16.91 3.50 -1.83
N LEU A 68 -16.18 3.04 -0.80
CA LEU A 68 -15.07 2.10 -1.03
C LEU A 68 -15.57 0.66 -1.09
N ASP A 69 -15.06 -0.12 -2.04
CA ASP A 69 -15.19 -1.57 -2.04
C ASP A 69 -13.93 -2.19 -1.39
N PRO A 70 -14.03 -2.70 -0.15
CA PRO A 70 -12.92 -3.36 0.54
C PRO A 70 -12.26 -4.48 -0.26
N ALA A 71 -13.03 -5.18 -1.09
CA ALA A 71 -12.53 -6.29 -1.87
C ALA A 71 -11.48 -5.83 -2.90
N LYS A 72 -11.63 -4.63 -3.47
CA LYS A 72 -10.70 -4.13 -4.49
C LYS A 72 -9.34 -3.70 -3.90
N LEU A 73 -9.32 -3.16 -2.69
CA LEU A 73 -8.06 -2.86 -2.00
C LEU A 73 -7.32 -4.16 -1.67
N LYS A 74 -8.05 -5.16 -1.17
CA LYS A 74 -7.51 -6.51 -0.92
C LYS A 74 -6.97 -7.19 -2.17
N LEU A 75 -7.66 -7.06 -3.31
CA LEU A 75 -7.18 -7.55 -4.61
C LEU A 75 -5.89 -6.82 -5.06
N SER A 76 -5.76 -5.53 -4.74
CA SER A 76 -4.55 -4.77 -5.05
C SER A 76 -3.34 -5.29 -4.27
N ALA A 77 -3.53 -5.70 -3.01
CA ALA A 77 -2.48 -6.35 -2.21
C ALA A 77 -1.98 -7.67 -2.83
N GLN A 78 -2.87 -8.45 -3.44
CA GLN A 78 -2.52 -9.73 -4.10
C GLN A 78 -1.63 -9.54 -5.34
N SER A 79 -1.57 -8.33 -5.89
CA SER A 79 -0.66 -8.02 -7.01
C SER A 79 0.80 -7.90 -6.58
N ILE A 80 1.06 -7.75 -5.28
CA ILE A 80 2.41 -7.64 -4.71
C ILE A 80 3.03 -9.03 -4.59
N LYS A 81 4.17 -9.23 -5.25
CA LYS A 81 4.92 -10.48 -5.22
C LYS A 81 6.19 -10.30 -4.39
N PHE A 82 6.27 -11.02 -3.28
CA PHE A 82 7.47 -11.12 -2.47
C PHE A 82 8.36 -12.23 -3.06
N THR A 83 9.61 -11.90 -3.38
CA THR A 83 10.62 -12.86 -3.83
C THR A 83 11.63 -13.01 -2.71
N LEU A 84 11.79 -14.22 -2.21
CA LEU A 84 12.68 -14.56 -1.11
C LEU A 84 13.82 -15.45 -1.62
N ALA A 85 15.07 -15.07 -1.37
CA ALA A 85 16.26 -15.77 -1.84
C ALA A 85 17.36 -15.79 -0.78
N ASP A 86 18.32 -16.71 -0.94
CA ASP A 86 19.58 -16.71 -0.19
C ASP A 86 19.42 -16.68 1.34
N SER A 87 18.54 -17.55 1.85
CA SER A 87 18.33 -17.71 3.30
C SER A 87 19.59 -18.21 4.01
N ARG A 88 19.87 -17.63 5.18
CA ARG A 88 21.06 -17.90 5.98
C ARG A 88 20.74 -17.91 7.47
N THR A 89 21.43 -18.79 8.20
CA THR A 89 21.36 -18.88 9.66
C THR A 89 22.29 -17.86 10.28
N GLU A 90 21.73 -16.94 11.06
CA GLU A 90 22.50 -15.93 11.79
C GLU A 90 22.86 -16.44 13.19
N PHE A 91 21.91 -17.09 13.87
CA PHE A 91 22.12 -17.55 15.24
C PHE A 91 21.20 -18.72 15.61
N ILE A 92 21.77 -19.71 16.29
CA ILE A 92 21.04 -20.82 16.91
C ILE A 92 21.07 -20.62 18.42
N ASP A 93 19.90 -20.50 19.05
CA ASP A 93 19.81 -20.32 20.50
C ASP A 93 20.15 -21.62 21.23
N PRO A 94 21.19 -21.69 22.08
CA PRO A 94 21.52 -22.91 22.80
C PRO A 94 20.49 -23.30 23.87
N ASN A 95 19.66 -22.35 24.32
CA ASN A 95 18.74 -22.51 25.45
C ASN A 95 17.27 -22.68 25.03
N SER A 96 16.95 -22.55 23.74
CA SER A 96 15.59 -22.66 23.22
C SER A 96 15.60 -23.24 21.80
N PRO A 97 14.49 -23.77 21.25
CA PRO A 97 14.44 -24.27 19.88
C PRO A 97 14.45 -23.14 18.82
N LYS A 98 14.69 -21.89 19.23
CA LYS A 98 14.66 -20.71 18.37
C LYS A 98 15.89 -20.64 17.48
N THR A 99 15.65 -20.26 16.24
CA THR A 99 16.70 -20.00 15.24
C THR A 99 16.45 -18.62 14.65
N THR A 100 17.48 -17.78 14.61
CA THR A 100 17.44 -16.48 13.94
C THR A 100 18.08 -16.62 12.57
N CYS A 101 17.38 -16.12 11.57
CA CYS A 101 17.68 -16.24 10.17
C CYS A 101 17.66 -14.86 9.50
N SER A 102 18.35 -14.73 8.38
CA SER A 102 18.12 -13.64 7.45
C SER A 102 17.90 -14.19 6.03
N ILE A 103 17.16 -13.45 5.22
CA ILE A 103 16.81 -13.84 3.85
C ILE A 103 16.71 -12.59 3.00
N ASP A 104 17.15 -12.65 1.75
CA ASP A 104 17.09 -11.50 0.86
C ASP A 104 15.70 -11.42 0.24
N LEU A 105 15.00 -10.33 0.54
CA LEU A 105 13.69 -9.99 0.03
C LEU A 105 13.84 -8.99 -1.12
N SER A 106 13.25 -9.34 -2.26
CA SER A 106 13.01 -8.43 -3.38
C SER A 106 11.52 -8.39 -3.70
N LEU A 107 10.98 -7.20 -3.93
CA LEU A 107 9.61 -7.04 -4.44
C LEU A 107 9.56 -5.93 -5.50
N VAL A 108 8.57 -6.04 -6.39
CA VAL A 108 8.34 -5.05 -7.45
C VAL A 108 6.94 -4.48 -7.29
N LEU A 109 6.85 -3.16 -7.12
CA LEU A 109 5.59 -2.44 -7.16
C LEU A 109 5.14 -2.28 -8.61
N PRO A 110 3.87 -2.61 -8.94
CA PRO A 110 3.35 -2.33 -10.27
C PRO A 110 3.41 -0.83 -10.59
N SER A 111 4.03 -0.48 -11.72
CA SER A 111 4.26 0.93 -12.10
C SER A 111 2.97 1.72 -12.27
N ASP A 112 1.87 1.06 -12.68
CA ASP A 112 0.58 1.72 -12.81
C ASP A 112 -0.02 2.10 -11.44
N LEU A 113 0.22 1.28 -10.41
CA LEU A 113 -0.20 1.58 -9.04
C LEU A 113 0.65 2.71 -8.46
N VAL A 114 1.97 2.67 -8.61
CA VAL A 114 2.87 3.76 -8.18
C VAL A 114 2.44 5.08 -8.82
N LYS A 115 2.24 5.09 -10.15
CA LYS A 115 1.79 6.29 -10.87
C LYS A 115 0.44 6.82 -10.37
N LYS A 116 -0.57 5.96 -10.22
CA LYS A 116 -1.88 6.37 -9.68
C LYS A 116 -1.74 6.94 -8.28
N SER A 117 -0.88 6.35 -7.47
CA SER A 117 -0.58 6.77 -6.11
C SER A 117 0.01 8.17 -6.09
N ASP A 118 1.06 8.43 -6.87
CA ASP A 118 1.73 9.72 -6.92
C ASP A 118 0.83 10.82 -7.51
N GLU A 119 0.03 10.49 -8.53
CA GLU A 119 -0.98 11.41 -9.05
C GLU A 119 -2.05 11.77 -8.01
N ALA A 120 -2.42 10.83 -7.13
CA ALA A 120 -3.34 11.07 -6.03
C ALA A 120 -2.70 11.90 -4.92
N ARG A 121 -1.46 11.60 -4.54
CA ARG A 121 -0.70 12.32 -3.51
C ARG A 121 -0.41 13.77 -3.91
N ALA A 122 -0.04 14.00 -5.17
CA ALA A 122 0.20 15.35 -5.70
C ALA A 122 -1.04 16.25 -5.63
N LYS A 123 -2.25 15.68 -5.69
CA LYS A 123 -3.52 16.42 -5.58
C LYS A 123 -3.82 16.94 -4.17
N ILE A 124 -3.14 16.41 -3.16
CA ILE A 124 -3.36 16.75 -1.75
C ILE A 124 -2.03 17.12 -1.06
N ASP A 125 -1.04 17.56 -1.85
CA ASP A 125 0.27 18.01 -1.40
C ASP A 125 0.96 17.02 -0.45
N ARG A 126 0.99 15.74 -0.85
CA ARG A 126 1.72 14.67 -0.16
C ARG A 126 2.95 14.24 -0.96
N TYR A 127 3.95 13.71 -0.25
CA TYR A 127 5.18 13.18 -0.83
C TYR A 127 4.91 12.06 -1.83
N SER A 128 5.74 11.91 -2.86
CA SER A 128 5.68 10.76 -3.77
C SER A 128 6.05 9.46 -3.03
N THR A 129 5.74 8.30 -3.63
CA THR A 129 6.19 6.99 -3.14
C THR A 129 7.72 6.97 -2.96
N GLU A 130 8.48 7.54 -3.89
CA GLU A 130 9.95 7.59 -3.78
C GLU A 130 10.43 8.47 -2.61
N ALA A 131 9.83 9.66 -2.44
CA ALA A 131 10.18 10.54 -1.33
C ALA A 131 9.80 9.91 0.03
N GLN A 132 8.66 9.22 0.09
CA GLN A 132 8.26 8.46 1.27
C GLN A 132 9.23 7.29 1.56
N ALA A 133 9.69 6.58 0.54
CA ALA A 133 10.67 5.51 0.70
C ALA A 133 11.97 6.01 1.32
N ASN A 134 12.45 7.17 0.87
CA ASN A 134 13.63 7.83 1.44
C ASN A 134 13.44 8.22 2.92
N ASP A 135 12.27 8.75 3.28
CA ASP A 135 11.93 9.11 4.67
C ASP A 135 11.85 7.86 5.58
N LEU A 136 11.38 6.74 5.03
CA LEU A 136 11.29 5.46 5.72
C LEU A 136 12.59 4.63 5.70
N ASP A 137 13.68 5.15 5.13
CA ASP A 137 14.95 4.43 4.93
C ASP A 137 14.74 3.07 4.20
N VAL A 138 13.84 3.05 3.23
CA VAL A 138 13.57 1.88 2.39
C VAL A 138 14.37 2.01 1.10
N ASN A 139 15.22 1.02 0.81
CA ASN A 139 15.95 0.94 -0.45
C ASN A 139 14.97 0.68 -1.62
N TYR A 140 14.53 1.76 -2.23
CA TYR A 140 13.57 1.80 -3.32
C TYR A 140 14.20 2.41 -4.57
N ASP A 141 14.31 1.64 -5.64
CA ASP A 141 14.79 2.11 -6.93
C ASP A 141 14.00 1.45 -8.07
N ASN A 142 13.58 2.24 -9.05
CA ASN A 142 12.86 1.78 -10.23
C ASN A 142 11.68 0.83 -9.92
N ASN A 143 10.84 1.22 -8.96
CA ASN A 143 9.71 0.44 -8.44
C ASN A 143 10.09 -0.89 -7.75
N LYS A 144 11.35 -1.10 -7.42
CA LYS A 144 11.84 -2.29 -6.72
C LYS A 144 12.24 -1.94 -5.30
N ILE A 145 11.90 -2.81 -4.35
CA ILE A 145 12.40 -2.74 -2.98
C ILE A 145 13.29 -3.95 -2.74
N ASN A 146 14.46 -3.70 -2.13
CA ASN A 146 15.36 -4.75 -1.68
C ASN A 146 15.63 -4.59 -0.18
N LEU A 147 15.57 -5.70 0.57
CA LEU A 147 15.84 -5.73 2.00
C LEU A 147 16.40 -7.09 2.39
N THR A 148 17.43 -7.10 3.24
CA THR A 148 17.74 -8.30 4.02
C THR A 148 16.76 -8.40 5.17
N LEU A 149 15.81 -9.31 5.05
CA LEU A 149 14.76 -9.55 6.02
C LEU A 149 15.29 -10.41 7.16
N GLU A 150 15.13 -9.94 8.38
CA GLU A 150 15.42 -10.71 9.59
C GLU A 150 14.15 -11.42 10.07
N TYR A 151 14.28 -12.70 10.38
CA TYR A 151 13.18 -13.49 10.92
C TYR A 151 13.68 -14.53 11.93
N THR A 152 12.75 -15.07 12.73
CA THR A 152 13.05 -16.16 13.65
C THR A 152 12.10 -17.31 13.44
N LEU A 153 12.63 -18.52 13.47
CA LEU A 153 11.90 -19.77 13.40
C LEU A 153 11.90 -20.43 14.76
N GLN A 154 10.73 -20.89 15.19
CA GLN A 154 10.57 -21.61 16.45
C GLN A 154 9.52 -22.71 16.30
N PRO A 155 9.92 -24.00 16.35
CA PRO A 155 8.95 -25.09 16.39
C PRO A 155 8.20 -25.12 17.74
N THR A 156 7.01 -25.69 17.74
CA THR A 156 6.28 -26.03 18.97
C THR A 156 7.03 -27.08 19.77
N ASP A 157 6.74 -27.18 21.08
CA ASP A 157 7.30 -28.24 21.94
C ASP A 157 7.00 -29.65 21.43
N LYS A 158 5.90 -29.81 20.69
CA LYS A 158 5.49 -31.07 20.05
C LYS A 158 6.16 -31.31 18.69
N GLY A 159 6.81 -30.29 18.11
CA GLY A 159 7.44 -30.33 16.79
C GLY A 159 6.46 -30.41 15.62
N ASP A 160 5.16 -30.22 15.85
CA ASP A 160 4.10 -30.36 14.84
C ASP A 160 3.82 -29.07 14.07
N LYS A 161 4.31 -27.92 14.54
CA LYS A 161 4.15 -26.62 13.89
C LYS A 161 5.41 -25.79 14.05
N ILE A 162 5.61 -24.86 13.12
CA ILE A 162 6.70 -23.88 13.14
C ILE A 162 6.06 -22.48 13.18
N PHE A 163 6.58 -21.62 14.04
CA PHE A 163 6.27 -20.19 14.05
C PHE A 163 7.39 -19.42 13.37
N ALA A 164 7.03 -18.54 12.44
CA ALA A 164 7.93 -17.53 11.89
C ALA A 164 7.53 -16.17 12.44
N LEU A 165 8.52 -15.39 12.87
CA LEU A 165 8.36 -14.00 13.24
C LEU A 165 9.30 -13.16 12.40
N VAL A 166 8.75 -12.25 11.60
CA VAL A 166 9.49 -11.27 10.82
C VAL A 166 9.75 -10.03 11.68
N LYS A 167 10.95 -9.45 11.64
CA LYS A 167 11.36 -8.37 12.56
C LYS A 167 11.39 -6.98 11.96
N ASN A 168 11.87 -6.83 10.73
CA ASN A 168 12.23 -5.55 10.12
C ASN A 168 11.43 -5.24 8.83
N SER A 169 10.19 -5.73 8.73
CA SER A 169 9.31 -5.50 7.58
C SER A 169 8.47 -4.21 7.66
N ASN A 170 8.39 -3.56 8.82
CA ASN A 170 7.43 -2.48 9.08
C ASN A 170 7.48 -1.33 8.07
N ASN A 171 8.67 -0.78 7.80
CA ASN A 171 8.81 0.37 6.90
C ASN A 171 8.41 0.02 5.46
N ILE A 172 8.76 -1.20 5.01
CA ILE A 172 8.31 -1.71 3.71
C ILE A 172 6.80 -1.88 3.71
N ASN A 173 6.22 -2.44 4.76
CA ASN A 173 4.78 -2.64 4.86
C ASN A 173 4.04 -1.30 4.75
N THR A 174 4.49 -0.28 5.49
CA THR A 174 3.95 1.09 5.42
C THR A 174 4.07 1.69 4.02
N LEU A 175 5.24 1.58 3.38
CA LEU A 175 5.43 2.12 2.03
C LEU A 175 4.48 1.46 1.02
N ILE A 176 4.34 0.13 1.08
CA ILE A 176 3.47 -0.63 0.19
C ILE A 176 2.00 -0.29 0.48
N SER A 177 1.58 -0.30 1.75
CA SER A 177 0.19 -0.06 2.13
C SER A 177 -0.25 1.34 1.71
N ASP A 178 0.51 2.37 2.03
CA ASP A 178 0.21 3.74 1.63
C ASP A 178 0.17 3.88 0.11
N THR A 179 1.12 3.26 -0.60
CA THR A 179 1.14 3.33 -2.06
C THR A 179 -0.12 2.71 -2.67
N LEU A 180 -0.56 1.56 -2.17
CA LEU A 180 -1.79 0.91 -2.62
C LEU A 180 -3.02 1.73 -2.24
N THR A 181 -3.06 2.25 -1.02
CA THR A 181 -4.16 3.08 -0.51
C THR A 181 -4.32 4.33 -1.35
N TYR A 182 -3.28 5.13 -1.58
CA TYR A 182 -3.40 6.33 -2.40
C TYR A 182 -3.74 6.03 -3.87
N ALA A 183 -3.19 4.96 -4.44
CA ALA A 183 -3.57 4.52 -5.79
C ALA A 183 -5.07 4.19 -5.86
N PHE A 184 -5.59 3.59 -4.79
CA PHE A 184 -6.99 3.27 -4.64
C PHE A 184 -7.87 4.51 -4.42
N LEU A 185 -7.40 5.47 -3.62
CA LEU A 185 -8.14 6.69 -3.27
C LEU A 185 -8.23 7.71 -4.39
N LYS A 186 -7.39 7.60 -5.43
CA LYS A 186 -7.33 8.53 -6.55
C LYS A 186 -8.71 8.96 -7.08
N PRO A 187 -9.67 8.07 -7.39
CA PRO A 187 -10.97 8.47 -7.95
C PRO A 187 -11.79 9.33 -6.98
N GLN A 188 -11.67 9.09 -5.67
CA GLN A 188 -12.38 9.87 -4.66
C GLN A 188 -11.73 11.22 -4.40
N ILE A 189 -10.40 11.27 -4.38
CA ILE A 189 -9.65 12.53 -4.30
C ILE A 189 -10.03 13.42 -5.48
N GLU A 190 -10.07 12.87 -6.70
CA GLU A 190 -10.48 13.60 -7.90
C GLU A 190 -11.94 14.08 -7.82
N LYS A 191 -12.86 13.22 -7.39
CA LYS A 191 -14.27 13.58 -7.19
C LYS A 191 -14.43 14.71 -6.19
N ASN A 192 -13.69 14.70 -5.08
CA ASN A 192 -13.76 15.73 -4.05
C ASN A 192 -13.18 17.07 -4.55
N GLN A 193 -12.06 17.04 -5.28
CA GLN A 193 -11.51 18.25 -5.91
C GLN A 193 -12.47 18.87 -6.92
N ILE A 194 -13.15 18.06 -7.73
CA ILE A 194 -14.15 18.55 -8.70
C ILE A 194 -15.30 19.23 -7.98
N LYS A 195 -15.86 18.59 -6.93
CA LYS A 195 -16.93 19.18 -6.12
C LYS A 195 -16.55 20.53 -5.52
N LEU A 196 -15.35 20.62 -4.93
CA LEU A 196 -14.85 21.88 -4.36
C LEU A 196 -14.73 22.98 -5.42
N LYS A 197 -14.26 22.66 -6.62
CA LYS A 197 -14.20 23.61 -7.74
C LYS A 197 -15.58 24.03 -8.23
N GLU A 198 -16.52 23.09 -8.33
CA GLU A 198 -17.90 23.41 -8.71
C GLU A 198 -18.60 24.30 -7.68
N GLU A 199 -18.39 24.05 -6.38
CA GLU A 199 -18.89 24.90 -5.29
C GLU A 199 -18.27 26.30 -5.35
N GLN A 200 -16.96 26.41 -5.51
CA GLN A 200 -16.29 27.70 -5.70
C GLN A 200 -16.82 28.46 -6.92
N ASN A 201 -17.00 27.78 -8.07
CA ASN A 201 -17.55 28.40 -9.26
C ASN A 201 -18.98 28.88 -9.05
N LYS A 202 -19.82 28.12 -8.33
CA LYS A 202 -21.17 28.59 -7.97
C LYS A 202 -21.13 29.83 -7.10
N HIS A 203 -20.23 29.89 -6.11
CA HIS A 203 -20.06 31.08 -5.28
C HIS A 203 -19.58 32.29 -6.08
N VAL A 204 -18.64 32.12 -7.02
CA VAL A 204 -18.18 33.21 -7.88
C VAL A 204 -19.30 33.71 -8.80
N VAL A 205 -20.01 32.82 -9.48
CA VAL A 205 -21.14 33.19 -10.36
C VAL A 205 -22.24 33.89 -9.57
N GLN A 206 -22.53 33.43 -8.36
CA GLN A 206 -23.54 34.05 -7.51
C GLN A 206 -23.11 35.43 -7.02
N ALA A 207 -21.85 35.60 -6.60
CA ALA A 207 -21.30 36.91 -6.23
C ALA A 207 -21.29 37.89 -7.41
N GLU A 208 -20.96 37.42 -8.63
CA GLU A 208 -21.02 38.24 -9.85
C GLU A 208 -22.46 38.66 -10.19
N TYR A 209 -23.43 37.75 -10.03
CA TYR A 209 -24.84 38.05 -10.23
C TYR A 209 -25.33 39.12 -9.24
N GLU A 210 -25.03 38.94 -7.95
CA GLU A 210 -25.41 39.89 -6.89
C GLU A 210 -24.75 41.26 -7.09
N ALA A 211 -23.47 41.31 -7.48
CA ALA A 211 -22.78 42.56 -7.80
C ALA A 211 -23.39 43.28 -9.02
N ASN A 212 -23.73 42.55 -10.08
CA ASN A 212 -24.38 43.12 -11.26
C ASN A 212 -25.78 43.67 -10.93
N GLN A 213 -26.55 42.99 -10.09
CA GLN A 213 -27.85 43.50 -9.64
C GLN A 213 -27.70 44.78 -8.81
N ALA A 214 -26.79 44.79 -7.83
CA ALA A 214 -26.54 45.98 -7.01
C ALA A 214 -26.10 47.19 -7.86
N GLN A 215 -25.28 46.96 -8.89
CA GLN A 215 -24.85 48.02 -9.79
C GLN A 215 -25.99 48.53 -10.69
N TYR A 216 -26.87 47.65 -11.16
CA TYR A 216 -28.07 48.04 -11.89
C TYR A 216 -29.00 48.91 -11.03
N GLU A 217 -29.27 48.51 -9.79
CA GLU A 217 -30.10 49.26 -8.85
C GLU A 217 -29.49 50.63 -8.50
N ALA A 218 -28.17 50.68 -8.26
CA ALA A 218 -27.48 51.95 -7.99
C ALA A 218 -27.54 52.91 -9.18
N ASN A 219 -27.41 52.40 -10.41
CA ASN A 219 -27.52 53.21 -11.63
C ASN A 219 -28.95 53.75 -11.81
N LEU A 220 -29.97 52.96 -11.51
CA LEU A 220 -31.36 53.39 -11.59
C LEU A 220 -31.65 54.49 -10.57
N ALA A 221 -31.25 54.30 -9.31
CA ALA A 221 -31.41 55.29 -8.26
C ALA A 221 -30.67 56.61 -8.56
N ALA A 222 -29.47 56.52 -9.15
CA ALA A 222 -28.72 57.70 -9.59
C ALA A 222 -29.46 58.47 -10.68
N GLN A 223 -30.04 57.78 -11.68
CA GLN A 223 -30.83 58.41 -12.74
C GLN A 223 -32.07 59.12 -12.18
N GLU A 224 -32.81 58.46 -11.30
CA GLU A 224 -33.99 59.04 -10.64
C GLU A 224 -33.63 60.30 -9.82
N ALA A 225 -32.50 60.27 -9.09
CA ALA A 225 -32.03 61.43 -8.34
C ALA A 225 -31.64 62.61 -9.24
N THR A 226 -30.99 62.36 -10.39
CA THR A 226 -30.70 63.42 -11.38
C THR A 226 -31.96 64.00 -11.99
N ALA A 227 -32.94 63.16 -12.37
CA ALA A 227 -34.20 63.63 -12.93
C ALA A 227 -34.98 64.50 -11.93
N ALA A 228 -35.04 64.07 -10.66
CA ALA A 228 -35.67 64.87 -9.60
C ALA A 228 -34.95 66.21 -9.36
N ALA A 229 -33.62 66.25 -9.45
CA ALA A 229 -32.86 67.50 -9.31
C ALA A 229 -33.03 68.45 -10.52
N GLU A 230 -33.24 67.91 -11.72
CA GLU A 230 -33.55 68.68 -12.93
C GLU A 230 -34.95 69.28 -12.89
N ASP A 231 -35.96 68.53 -12.40
CA ASP A 231 -37.33 69.03 -12.20
C ASP A 231 -37.38 70.19 -11.19
N VAL A 232 -36.64 70.07 -10.07
CA VAL A 232 -36.55 71.13 -9.05
C VAL A 232 -35.87 72.40 -9.59
N ASN A 233 -34.93 72.27 -10.53
CA ASN A 233 -34.32 73.42 -11.18
C ASN A 233 -35.24 74.04 -12.24
N ALA A 234 -36.02 73.25 -12.96
CA ALA A 234 -36.97 73.75 -13.96
C ALA A 234 -38.11 74.56 -13.32
N GLU A 235 -38.61 74.12 -12.15
CA GLU A 235 -39.63 74.84 -11.38
C GLU A 235 -39.15 76.21 -10.86
N TYR A 236 -37.83 76.43 -10.75
CA TYR A 236 -37.24 77.71 -10.32
C TYR A 236 -37.10 78.75 -11.45
N TYR A 237 -37.24 78.36 -12.72
CA TYR A 237 -37.14 79.26 -13.89
C TYR A 237 -38.50 79.68 -14.46
N GLU A 238 -39.63 79.10 -14.03
CA GLU A 238 -40.98 79.54 -14.46
C GLU A 238 -41.55 80.72 -13.63
N ASP A 239 -40.88 81.15 -12.55
CA ASP A 239 -41.37 82.21 -11.64
C ASP A 239 -40.70 83.59 -11.83
N TYR A 240 -40.22 83.90 -13.04
CA TYR A 240 -39.68 85.22 -13.45
C TYR A 240 -40.44 85.85 -14.62
#